data_AF-A0A1T4QTM8-F1
#
_entry.id   AF-A0A1T4QTM8-F1
#
_cell.length_a   1.000
_cell.length_b   1.000
_cell.length_c   1.000
_cell.angle_alpha   90.00
_cell.angle_beta   90.00
_cell.angle_gamma   90.00
#
_symmetry.space_group_name_H-M   'P 1'
#
loop_
_entity.id
_entity.type
_entity.pdbx_description
1 polymer ?
#
loop_
_entity_poly.entity_id
_entity_poly.type
_entity_poly.pdbx_seq_one_letter_code
_entity_poly.pdbx_strand_id
1 'polypeptide(L)'
;MRIFKQCLCFILLLVIAQPVLALTPIHLLNYQDSYGNISLKYSGNIRLPDPLIVNGHLNLENSRISMLPLSLTVKGNLNLAYSNIEYLPLALKVDGYINLAYSKIKELNFGLRVLGDLSVAHTQLKKLPDNLYVKGNLLLQNSNILTLPNKLVVDGNIYIGNMPLTTIPDDITLGGFLYR
;
A
#
# COMPACT_ATOMS: atom_id res chain seq x y z
N MET A 1 -31.17 56.56 -2.42
CA MET A 1 -29.97 56.18 -1.63
C MET A 1 -30.34 55.02 -0.71
N ARG A 2 -30.15 53.77 -1.14
CA ARG A 2 -30.36 52.57 -0.31
C ARG A 2 -29.06 51.76 -0.35
N ILE A 3 -28.41 51.68 0.79
CA ILE A 3 -27.13 50.98 0.99
C ILE A 3 -27.48 49.54 1.36
N PHE A 4 -27.24 48.59 0.45
CA PHE A 4 -27.29 47.17 0.77
C PHE A 4 -26.00 46.78 1.49
N LYS A 5 -26.08 46.50 2.80
CA LYS A 5 -25.01 45.82 3.54
C LYS A 5 -25.04 44.33 3.18
N GLN A 6 -24.06 43.87 2.42
CA GLN A 6 -23.80 42.44 2.25
C GLN A 6 -23.25 41.87 3.56
N CYS A 7 -24.00 40.96 4.19
CA CYS A 7 -23.47 40.10 5.24
C CYS A 7 -22.68 38.97 4.58
N LEU A 8 -21.36 39.01 4.72
CA LEU A 8 -20.47 37.92 4.32
C LEU A 8 -20.53 36.82 5.39
N CYS A 9 -21.24 35.73 5.09
CA CYS A 9 -21.31 34.57 5.98
C CYS A 9 -20.07 33.69 5.75
N PHE A 10 -19.07 33.80 6.64
CA PHE A 10 -17.94 32.87 6.68
C PHE A 10 -18.46 31.51 7.18
N ILE A 11 -18.64 30.57 6.26
CA ILE A 11 -18.90 29.17 6.60
C ILE A 11 -17.57 28.59 7.09
N LEU A 12 -17.38 28.56 8.41
CA LEU A 12 -16.30 27.83 9.05
C LEU A 12 -16.57 26.33 8.85
N LEU A 13 -15.91 25.72 7.88
CA LEU A 13 -16.01 24.29 7.61
C LEU A 13 -15.30 23.53 8.73
N LEU A 14 -16.05 23.21 9.78
CA LEU A 14 -15.58 22.39 10.90
C LEU A 14 -15.27 20.99 10.38
N VAL A 15 -13.99 20.68 10.15
CA VAL A 15 -13.56 19.32 9.84
C VAL A 15 -13.71 18.48 11.11
N ILE A 16 -14.85 17.81 11.26
CA ILE A 16 -15.04 16.82 12.31
C ILE A 16 -14.17 15.62 11.97
N ALA A 17 -13.04 15.47 12.67
CA ALA A 17 -12.23 14.27 12.57
C ALA A 17 -13.07 13.07 13.03
N GLN A 18 -13.36 12.13 12.13
CA GLN A 18 -14.02 10.89 12.49
C GLN A 18 -13.13 10.11 13.47
N PRO A 19 -13.65 9.62 14.60
CA PRO A 19 -12.87 8.86 15.56
C PRO A 19 -12.35 7.58 14.92
N VAL A 20 -11.12 7.19 15.26
CA VAL A 20 -10.51 5.94 14.81
C VAL A 20 -11.24 4.77 15.47
N LEU A 21 -11.77 3.83 14.67
CA LEU A 21 -12.37 2.61 15.21
C LEU A 21 -11.28 1.59 15.54
N ALA A 22 -11.05 1.36 16.83
CA ALA A 22 -10.10 0.34 17.28
C ALA A 22 -10.73 -1.06 17.27
N LEU A 23 -10.17 -1.96 16.46
CA LEU A 23 -10.58 -3.36 16.37
C LEU A 23 -9.76 -4.21 17.35
N THR A 24 -10.44 -5.04 18.12
CA THR A 24 -9.83 -6.09 18.94
C THR A 24 -9.77 -7.39 18.13
N PRO A 25 -9.01 -8.41 18.57
CA PRO A 25 -9.04 -9.72 17.92
C PRO A 25 -10.46 -10.31 17.82
N ILE A 26 -11.32 -10.08 18.82
CA ILE A 26 -12.72 -10.54 18.82
C ILE A 26 -13.52 -9.82 17.74
N HIS A 27 -13.32 -8.52 17.53
CA HIS A 27 -13.98 -7.79 16.45
C HIS A 27 -13.62 -8.36 15.07
N LEU A 28 -12.38 -8.82 14.87
CA LEU A 28 -11.92 -9.37 13.59
C LEU A 28 -12.61 -10.68 13.20
N LEU A 29 -13.13 -11.45 14.16
CA LEU A 29 -13.87 -12.68 13.87
C LEU A 29 -15.11 -12.44 13.00
N ASN A 30 -15.71 -11.25 13.08
CA ASN A 30 -16.85 -10.87 12.24
C ASN A 30 -16.47 -10.61 10.77
N TYR A 31 -15.18 -10.50 10.47
CA TYR A 31 -14.64 -10.20 9.15
C TYR A 31 -13.80 -11.34 8.58
N GLN A 32 -13.68 -12.43 9.33
CA GLN A 32 -12.86 -13.57 8.98
C GLN A 32 -13.71 -14.70 8.38
N ASP A 33 -13.30 -15.23 7.23
CA ASP A 33 -13.93 -16.42 6.64
C ASP A 33 -13.32 -17.74 7.18
N SER A 34 -13.88 -18.88 6.74
CA SER A 34 -13.42 -20.21 7.16
C SER A 34 -12.00 -20.57 6.69
N TYR A 35 -11.44 -19.85 5.72
CA TYR A 35 -10.06 -20.02 5.25
C TYR A 35 -9.07 -19.12 6.01
N GLY A 36 -9.56 -18.29 6.94
CA GLY A 36 -8.73 -17.36 7.70
C GLY A 36 -8.45 -16.05 6.97
N ASN A 37 -9.16 -15.75 5.89
CA ASN A 37 -9.07 -14.46 5.21
C ASN A 37 -9.82 -13.41 6.01
N ILE A 38 -9.25 -12.22 6.18
CA ILE A 38 -9.88 -11.08 6.83
C ILE A 38 -10.15 -10.00 5.77
N SER A 39 -11.41 -9.61 5.61
CA SER A 39 -11.81 -8.55 4.69
C SER A 39 -12.38 -7.35 5.44
N LEU A 40 -11.64 -6.25 5.41
CA LEU A 40 -11.99 -4.94 5.96
C LEU A 40 -12.04 -3.87 4.84
N LYS A 41 -12.45 -4.28 3.64
CA LYS A 41 -12.60 -3.38 2.50
C LYS A 41 -13.54 -2.22 2.83
N TYR A 42 -13.26 -1.05 2.27
CA TYR A 42 -14.06 0.16 2.45
C TYR A 42 -14.19 0.61 3.91
N SER A 43 -13.40 0.07 4.83
CA SER A 43 -13.44 0.50 6.23
C SER A 43 -13.01 1.95 6.36
N GLY A 44 -13.54 2.65 7.36
CA GLY A 44 -13.07 3.98 7.72
C GLY A 44 -11.64 3.98 8.27
N ASN A 45 -11.33 5.01 9.05
CA ASN A 45 -10.06 5.02 9.78
C ASN A 45 -10.15 4.00 10.93
N ILE A 46 -9.39 2.92 10.84
CA ILE A 46 -9.40 1.81 11.79
C ILE A 46 -8.02 1.63 12.42
N ARG A 47 -7.98 1.11 13.64
CA ARG A 47 -6.75 0.60 14.28
C ARG A 47 -6.87 -0.90 14.46
N LEU A 48 -5.98 -1.65 13.83
CA LEU A 48 -5.89 -3.10 13.98
C LEU A 48 -5.19 -3.47 15.30
N PRO A 49 -5.44 -4.66 15.86
CA PRO A 49 -4.72 -5.16 17.03
C PRO A 49 -3.24 -5.37 16.68
N ASP A 50 -2.37 -5.25 17.68
CA ASP A 50 -0.91 -5.38 17.53
C ASP A 50 -0.37 -6.30 18.64
N PRO A 51 0.28 -7.43 18.30
CA PRO A 51 0.54 -7.95 16.96
C PRO A 51 -0.72 -8.47 16.25
N LEU A 52 -0.67 -8.58 14.91
CA LEU A 52 -1.70 -9.22 14.09
C LEU A 52 -1.11 -10.35 13.24
N ILE A 53 -1.72 -11.53 13.35
CA ILE A 53 -1.46 -12.69 12.49
C ILE A 53 -2.74 -13.02 11.73
N VAL A 54 -2.66 -13.03 10.40
CA VAL A 54 -3.75 -13.42 9.49
C VAL A 54 -3.38 -14.74 8.82
N ASN A 55 -4.21 -15.76 9.03
CA ASN A 55 -3.94 -17.12 8.52
C ASN A 55 -4.19 -17.27 7.01
N GLY A 56 -5.01 -16.39 6.42
CA GLY A 56 -5.23 -16.29 4.98
C GLY A 56 -4.79 -14.94 4.43
N HIS A 57 -5.59 -14.36 3.56
CA HIS A 57 -5.39 -13.03 2.97
C HIS A 57 -5.91 -11.91 3.90
N LEU A 58 -5.24 -10.77 3.89
CA LEU A 58 -5.72 -9.54 4.52
C LEU A 58 -6.09 -8.54 3.42
N ASN A 59 -7.37 -8.22 3.31
CA ASN A 59 -7.89 -7.27 2.35
C ASN A 59 -8.38 -5.99 3.03
N LEU A 60 -7.61 -4.92 2.85
CA LEU A 60 -7.82 -3.55 3.36
C LEU A 60 -8.06 -2.56 2.20
N GLU A 61 -8.42 -3.05 1.02
CA GLU A 61 -8.68 -2.23 -0.16
C GLU A 61 -9.73 -1.14 0.11
N ASN A 62 -9.51 0.06 -0.42
CA ASN A 62 -10.37 1.23 -0.24
C ASN A 62 -10.60 1.65 1.23
N SER A 63 -9.77 1.18 2.17
CA SER A 63 -9.87 1.61 3.57
C SER A 63 -9.19 2.96 3.82
N ARG A 64 -9.62 3.69 4.85
CA ARG A 64 -8.91 4.90 5.31
C ARG A 64 -7.81 4.59 6.33
N ILE A 65 -7.33 3.35 6.42
CA ILE A 65 -6.26 2.96 7.34
C ILE A 65 -4.98 3.75 7.00
N SER A 66 -4.37 4.35 8.01
CA SER A 66 -3.12 5.10 7.87
C SER A 66 -1.93 4.39 8.53
N MET A 67 -2.17 3.38 9.36
CA MET A 67 -1.14 2.65 10.09
C MET A 67 -1.54 1.18 10.23
N LEU A 68 -0.60 0.29 9.92
CA LEU A 68 -0.70 -1.14 10.21
C LEU A 68 -0.11 -1.43 11.61
N PRO A 69 -0.43 -2.59 12.22
CA PRO A 69 0.23 -3.06 13.43
C PRO A 69 1.75 -3.06 13.29
N LEU A 70 2.49 -2.80 14.37
CA LEU A 70 3.97 -2.82 14.35
C LEU A 70 4.50 -4.19 13.95
N SER A 71 3.81 -5.26 14.33
CA SER A 71 4.07 -6.62 13.85
C SER A 71 2.86 -7.18 13.10
N LEU A 72 3.04 -7.41 11.79
CA LEU A 72 2.00 -7.94 10.92
C LEU A 72 2.53 -9.16 10.16
N THR A 73 1.90 -10.32 10.38
CA THR A 73 2.10 -11.53 9.58
C THR A 73 0.83 -11.86 8.80
N VAL A 74 0.94 -12.01 7.49
CA VAL A 74 -0.14 -12.46 6.59
C VAL A 74 0.36 -13.68 5.82
N LYS A 75 -0.22 -14.85 6.10
CA LYS A 75 0.18 -16.11 5.42
C LYS A 75 -0.29 -16.19 3.97
N GLY A 76 -1.22 -15.32 3.58
CA GLY A 76 -1.67 -15.14 2.21
C GLY A 76 -1.19 -13.82 1.61
N ASN A 77 -2.13 -13.08 1.04
CA ASN A 77 -1.88 -11.87 0.28
C ASN A 77 -2.29 -10.65 1.10
N LEU A 78 -1.57 -9.54 0.94
CA LEU A 78 -1.89 -8.26 1.55
C LEU A 78 -2.38 -7.29 0.46
N ASN A 79 -3.67 -6.94 0.50
CA ASN A 79 -4.23 -5.94 -0.40
C ASN A 79 -4.50 -4.63 0.35
N LEU A 80 -3.79 -3.58 -0.04
CA LEU A 80 -3.87 -2.21 0.47
C LEU A 80 -4.19 -1.20 -0.64
N ALA A 81 -4.69 -1.68 -1.78
CA ALA A 81 -5.01 -0.80 -2.90
C ALA A 81 -6.02 0.29 -2.50
N TYR A 82 -5.85 1.50 -3.03
CA TYR A 82 -6.69 2.67 -2.72
C TYR A 82 -6.73 3.08 -1.24
N SER A 83 -5.83 2.56 -0.39
CA SER A 83 -5.81 2.90 1.04
C SER A 83 -5.02 4.17 1.35
N ASN A 84 -5.22 4.72 2.55
CA ASN A 84 -4.45 5.86 3.05
C ASN A 84 -3.09 5.46 3.66
N ILE A 85 -2.62 4.23 3.47
CA ILE A 85 -1.36 3.77 4.07
C ILE A 85 -0.19 4.58 3.50
N GLU A 86 0.67 5.09 4.38
CA GLU A 86 1.85 5.87 3.96
C GLU A 86 3.16 5.10 4.14
N TYR A 87 3.20 4.15 5.09
CA TYR A 87 4.37 3.34 5.42
C TYR A 87 3.95 1.91 5.79
N LEU A 88 4.81 0.95 5.47
CA LEU A 88 4.69 -0.43 5.94
C LEU A 88 5.42 -0.59 7.30
N PRO A 89 4.97 -1.49 8.19
CA PRO A 89 5.69 -1.77 9.42
C PRO A 89 7.02 -2.48 9.11
N LEU A 90 8.04 -2.28 9.95
CA LEU A 90 9.35 -2.93 9.76
C LEU A 90 9.25 -4.45 9.94
N ALA A 91 8.46 -4.91 10.91
CA ALA A 91 8.17 -6.33 11.13
C ALA A 91 6.95 -6.76 10.30
N LEU A 92 7.06 -6.64 8.98
CA LEU A 92 6.07 -7.12 8.02
C LEU A 92 6.52 -8.47 7.43
N LYS A 93 5.65 -9.48 7.53
CA LYS A 93 5.79 -10.75 6.81
C LYS A 93 4.53 -11.01 5.99
N VAL A 94 4.70 -11.17 4.68
CA VAL A 94 3.62 -11.56 3.76
C VAL A 94 4.13 -12.71 2.90
N ASP A 95 3.47 -13.86 2.96
CA ASP A 95 3.92 -15.05 2.22
C ASP A 95 3.45 -15.07 0.75
N GLY A 96 2.49 -14.21 0.40
CA GLY A 96 1.98 -13.99 -0.96
C GLY A 96 2.34 -12.61 -1.53
N TYR A 97 1.43 -12.06 -2.34
CA TYR A 97 1.61 -10.75 -2.97
C TYR A 97 1.32 -9.58 -2.03
N ILE A 98 1.86 -8.42 -2.37
CA ILE A 98 1.52 -7.13 -1.75
C ILE A 98 1.01 -6.18 -2.83
N ASN A 99 -0.23 -5.70 -2.68
CA ASN A 99 -0.82 -4.72 -3.58
C ASN A 99 -0.99 -3.36 -2.87
N LEU A 100 -0.24 -2.35 -3.31
CA LEU A 100 -0.27 -0.97 -2.85
C LEU A 100 -0.78 0.00 -3.93
N ALA A 101 -1.38 -0.51 -5.01
CA ALA A 101 -1.81 0.32 -6.13
C ALA A 101 -2.75 1.45 -5.66
N TYR A 102 -2.56 2.67 -6.17
CA TYR A 102 -3.34 3.85 -5.79
C TYR A 102 -3.33 4.22 -4.29
N SER A 103 -2.47 3.59 -3.48
CA SER A 103 -2.31 3.98 -2.07
C SER A 103 -1.51 5.27 -1.91
N LYS A 104 -1.44 5.79 -0.69
CA LYS A 104 -0.62 6.95 -0.32
C LYS A 104 0.80 6.59 0.09
N ILE A 105 1.29 5.40 -0.26
CA ILE A 105 2.60 4.91 0.15
C ILE A 105 3.68 5.92 -0.28
N LYS A 106 4.49 6.35 0.70
CA LYS A 106 5.56 7.34 0.48
C LYS A 106 6.91 6.69 0.29
N GLU A 107 7.15 5.59 1.00
CA GLU A 107 8.40 4.84 0.99
C GLU A 107 8.13 3.34 1.24
N LEU A 108 9.02 2.48 0.73
CA LEU A 108 9.03 1.06 1.06
C LEU A 108 10.25 0.75 1.94
N ASN A 109 10.16 -0.31 2.74
CA ASN A 109 11.24 -0.73 3.64
C ASN A 109 12.51 -1.09 2.85
N PHE A 110 13.68 -0.72 3.37
CA PHE A 110 14.96 -1.16 2.84
C PHE A 110 15.06 -2.70 2.86
N GLY A 111 15.50 -3.31 1.75
CA GLY A 111 15.59 -4.76 1.64
C GLY A 111 14.24 -5.49 1.73
N LEU A 112 13.12 -4.82 1.39
CA LEU A 112 11.80 -5.45 1.32
C LEU A 112 11.86 -6.70 0.43
N ARG A 113 11.31 -7.80 0.93
CA ARG A 113 11.19 -9.06 0.20
C ARG A 113 9.71 -9.39 0.04
N VAL A 114 9.26 -9.57 -1.20
CA VAL A 114 7.88 -9.95 -1.53
C VAL A 114 7.90 -11.33 -2.18
N LEU A 115 7.18 -12.28 -1.59
CA LEU A 115 7.18 -13.68 -2.02
C LEU A 115 6.16 -13.98 -3.14
N GLY A 116 5.32 -13.01 -3.49
CA GLY A 116 4.52 -12.99 -4.71
C GLY A 116 4.78 -11.72 -5.53
N ASP A 117 3.73 -11.21 -6.16
CA ASP A 117 3.78 -9.96 -6.91
C ASP A 117 3.86 -8.74 -5.97
N LEU A 118 4.48 -7.66 -6.45
CA LEU A 118 4.43 -6.34 -5.81
C LEU A 118 3.84 -5.33 -6.78
N SER A 119 2.75 -4.68 -6.39
CA SER A 119 2.21 -3.55 -7.13
C SER A 119 2.33 -2.26 -6.35
N VAL A 120 3.00 -1.26 -6.94
CA VAL A 120 2.99 0.15 -6.52
C VAL A 120 2.54 1.05 -7.66
N ALA A 121 1.79 0.48 -8.61
CA ALA A 121 1.24 1.21 -9.74
C ALA A 121 0.33 2.37 -9.27
N HIS A 122 0.35 3.48 -9.99
CA HIS A 122 -0.44 4.69 -9.67
C HIS A 122 -0.19 5.27 -8.27
N THR A 123 0.99 5.07 -7.69
CA THR A 123 1.40 5.71 -6.42
C THR A 123 2.24 6.96 -6.69
N GLN A 124 2.39 7.81 -5.67
CA GLN A 124 3.31 8.96 -5.73
C GLN A 124 4.76 8.61 -5.37
N LEU A 125 5.07 7.32 -5.24
CA LEU A 125 6.40 6.83 -4.91
C LEU A 125 7.41 7.31 -5.95
N LYS A 126 8.53 7.88 -5.48
CA LYS A 126 9.58 8.45 -6.34
C LYS A 126 10.78 7.53 -6.54
N LYS A 127 10.97 6.58 -5.62
CA LYS A 127 12.09 5.64 -5.61
C LYS A 127 11.64 4.30 -5.03
N LEU A 128 12.21 3.22 -5.53
CA LEU A 128 12.19 1.92 -4.87
C LEU A 128 13.40 1.82 -3.93
N PRO A 129 13.35 0.98 -2.89
CA PRO A 129 14.50 0.74 -2.02
C PRO A 129 15.55 -0.14 -2.72
N ASP A 130 16.82 0.09 -2.41
CA ASP A 130 17.90 -0.82 -2.81
C ASP A 130 17.70 -2.21 -2.20
N ASN A 131 18.21 -3.23 -2.90
CA ASN A 131 18.06 -4.65 -2.53
C ASN A 131 16.59 -5.12 -2.43
N LEU A 132 15.68 -4.50 -3.18
CA LEU A 132 14.31 -4.99 -3.33
C LEU A 132 14.31 -6.36 -4.02
N TYR A 133 13.67 -7.34 -3.39
CA TYR A 133 13.44 -8.67 -3.97
C TYR A 133 11.94 -8.92 -4.17
N VAL A 134 11.55 -9.29 -5.38
CA VAL A 134 10.18 -9.66 -5.74
C VAL A 134 10.20 -11.01 -6.46
N LYS A 135 9.61 -12.03 -5.85
CA LYS A 135 9.54 -13.37 -6.45
C LYS A 135 8.55 -13.44 -7.62
N GLY A 136 7.52 -12.61 -7.61
CA GLY A 136 6.55 -12.50 -8.69
C GLY A 136 6.90 -11.41 -9.69
N ASN A 137 5.85 -10.79 -10.22
CA ASN A 137 5.94 -9.61 -11.07
C ASN A 137 6.02 -8.33 -10.25
N LEU A 138 6.69 -7.32 -10.80
CA LEU A 138 6.76 -5.97 -10.26
C LEU A 138 5.97 -4.99 -11.16
N LEU A 139 4.89 -4.43 -10.62
CA LEU A 139 3.99 -3.53 -11.32
C LEU A 139 4.23 -2.08 -10.86
N LEU A 140 4.78 -1.26 -11.75
CA LEU A 140 5.21 0.12 -11.49
C LEU A 140 4.46 1.15 -12.36
N GLN A 141 3.49 0.72 -13.18
CA GLN A 141 2.86 1.57 -14.18
C GLN A 141 2.28 2.85 -13.57
N ASN A 142 2.44 3.97 -14.27
CA ASN A 142 1.95 5.29 -13.85
C ASN A 142 2.45 5.73 -12.46
N SER A 143 3.63 5.28 -12.04
CA SER A 143 4.33 5.80 -10.86
C SER A 143 5.29 6.94 -11.24
N ASN A 144 5.70 7.73 -10.26
CA ASN A 144 6.69 8.80 -10.43
C ASN A 144 8.14 8.32 -10.18
N ILE A 145 8.38 7.01 -10.34
CA ILE A 145 9.71 6.42 -10.16
C ILE A 145 10.59 6.82 -11.33
N LEU A 146 11.73 7.45 -11.03
CA LEU A 146 12.65 8.00 -12.04
C LEU A 146 13.73 6.99 -12.48
N THR A 147 14.09 6.05 -11.59
CA THR A 147 15.13 5.04 -11.80
C THR A 147 14.75 3.74 -11.10
N LEU A 148 15.18 2.60 -11.63
CA LEU A 148 15.18 1.34 -10.87
C LEU A 148 16.34 1.36 -9.85
N PRO A 149 16.20 0.69 -8.69
CA PRO A 149 17.21 0.73 -7.62
C PRO A 149 18.35 -0.26 -7.89
N ASN A 150 19.47 -0.10 -7.17
CA ASN A 150 20.59 -1.02 -7.27
C ASN A 150 20.21 -2.38 -6.70
N LYS A 151 20.77 -3.45 -7.27
CA LYS A 151 20.55 -4.84 -6.84
C LYS A 151 19.06 -5.21 -6.78
N LEU A 152 18.25 -4.66 -7.69
CA LEU A 152 16.87 -5.08 -7.87
C LEU A 152 16.85 -6.51 -8.40
N VAL A 153 16.09 -7.39 -7.73
CA VAL A 153 15.85 -8.76 -8.19
C VAL A 153 14.36 -8.98 -8.36
N VAL A 154 13.94 -9.34 -9.57
CA VAL A 154 12.57 -9.70 -9.90
C VAL A 154 12.57 -11.03 -10.66
N ASP A 155 12.03 -12.09 -10.07
CA ASP A 155 12.03 -13.41 -10.74
C ASP A 155 10.97 -13.48 -11.87
N GLY A 156 9.96 -12.60 -11.84
CA GLY A 156 8.97 -12.43 -12.90
C GLY A 156 9.25 -11.26 -13.84
N ASN A 157 8.19 -10.61 -14.32
CA ASN A 157 8.25 -9.47 -15.23
C ASN A 157 8.21 -8.12 -14.48
N ILE A 158 8.75 -7.08 -15.11
CA ILE A 158 8.56 -5.69 -14.66
C ILE A 158 7.68 -4.96 -15.66
N TYR A 159 6.66 -4.26 -15.17
CA TYR A 159 5.80 -3.41 -15.98
C TYR A 159 5.98 -1.93 -15.59
N ILE A 160 6.51 -1.14 -16.52
CA ILE A 160 6.88 0.28 -16.30
C ILE A 160 6.10 1.28 -17.15
N GLY A 161 4.92 0.89 -17.64
CA GLY A 161 4.11 1.73 -18.53
C GLY A 161 3.86 3.14 -17.98
N ASN A 162 4.04 4.14 -18.84
CA ASN A 162 3.91 5.57 -18.51
C ASN A 162 4.81 6.07 -17.37
N MET A 163 5.99 5.48 -17.18
CA MET A 163 7.02 6.02 -16.29
C MET A 163 8.02 6.91 -17.03
N PRO A 164 8.55 7.97 -16.39
CA PRO A 164 9.60 8.83 -16.95
C PRO A 164 11.01 8.16 -16.97
N LEU A 165 11.07 6.82 -17.01
CA LEU A 165 12.31 6.05 -16.89
C LEU A 165 13.18 6.18 -18.15
N THR A 166 14.33 6.84 -18.01
CA THR A 166 15.30 7.07 -19.10
C THR A 166 16.39 6.01 -19.18
N THR A 167 16.81 5.45 -18.05
CA THR A 167 17.89 4.44 -17.97
C THR A 167 17.48 3.24 -17.13
N ILE A 168 18.05 2.09 -17.46
CA ILE A 168 17.91 0.85 -16.69
C ILE A 168 19.30 0.53 -16.14
N PRO A 169 19.48 0.31 -14.82
CA PRO A 169 20.77 -0.07 -14.25
C PRO A 169 21.25 -1.43 -14.77
N ASP A 170 22.57 -1.60 -14.90
CA ASP A 170 23.19 -2.85 -15.37
C ASP A 170 23.17 -3.97 -14.31
N ASP A 171 22.88 -3.65 -13.05
CA ASP A 171 22.95 -4.57 -11.90
C ASP A 171 21.58 -5.14 -11.48
N ILE A 172 20.55 -5.01 -12.32
CA ILE A 172 19.25 -5.65 -12.10
C ILE A 172 19.26 -7.12 -12.53
N THR A 173 18.61 -7.99 -11.76
CA THR A 173 18.39 -9.40 -12.12
C THR A 173 16.93 -9.62 -12.45
N LEU A 174 16.66 -10.09 -13.68
CA LEU A 174 15.31 -10.37 -14.17
C LEU A 174 15.18 -11.82 -14.60
N GLY A 175 14.17 -12.52 -14.07
CA GLY A 175 13.78 -13.84 -14.58
C GLY A 175 12.83 -13.77 -15.77
N GLY A 176 12.09 -12.67 -15.93
CA GLY A 176 11.20 -12.39 -17.05
C GLY A 176 11.63 -11.19 -17.91
N PHE A 177 10.64 -10.49 -18.46
CA PHE A 177 10.83 -9.35 -19.36
C PHE A 177 10.45 -8.03 -18.69
N LEU A 178 10.97 -6.94 -19.26
CA LEU A 178 10.59 -5.58 -18.92
C LEU A 178 9.64 -5.03 -20.01
N TYR A 179 8.43 -4.65 -19.61
CA TYR A 179 7.37 -4.12 -20.48
C TYR A 179 7.20 -2.62 -20.27
N ARG A 180 7.21 -1.87 -21.37
CA ARG A 180 6.97 -0.42 -21.43
C ARG A 180 5.57 -0.09 -21.88
#